data_AF-A0A4C1WUT1-F1
#
_entry.id   AF-A0A4C1WUT1-F1
#
_cell.length_a   1.000
_cell.length_b   1.000
_cell.length_c   1.000
_cell.angle_alpha   90.00
_cell.angle_beta   90.00
_cell.angle_gamma   90.00
#
_symmetry.space_group_name_H-M   'P 1'
#
loop_
_entity.id
_entity.type
_entity.pdbx_description
1 polymer ?
#
loop_
_entity_poly.entity_id
_entity_poly.type
_entity_poly.pdbx_seq_one_letter_code
_entity_poly.pdbx_strand_id
1 'polypeptide(L)'
;MPHTPPTPNLSTSAVEYPPAGLGRTGVLIACYLVYSLRVRANDAIRLVRKKRPRSVQTSGQILCVQQFDHYLLPQTVVFSTRESCGKDRKVAEFTLRQHLYRQRATLHGLEERAFRELPKIIYRLCERLLRLCGCSESGGMDLRIRNRPFYKNFLSYKLRQTPLPEHNAADLLEPICELPMVGWRDPIEEDIERHLESVSRITGSTGSGTVSALHVYQAFVLDHNELSVEKIKYLKQIRNDINLRRDAINKIDDEEDPSILSGLLFEWLEGLKQPVLDRDDLAAIVGRAENVHTCVVALQSEDITLLEYLLRFVIRLRPLASPKRVDILKRLLASLAHQTVAIGGRCLPTKRDFSKLREGTCNQVINFMLRMIAEIQKDTVKPGRDDVDVVVPLRRMKPIKAWK
;
A
#
# COMPACT_ATOMS: atom_id res chain seq x y z
N MET A 1 -6.61 88.82 32.73
CA MET A 1 -6.59 87.76 31.71
C MET A 1 -5.24 87.75 31.02
N PRO A 2 -4.51 86.63 31.09
CA PRO A 2 -3.95 86.06 29.86
C PRO A 2 -4.30 84.57 29.76
N HIS A 3 -4.70 84.16 28.55
CA HIS A 3 -5.11 82.81 28.22
C HIS A 3 -3.92 81.85 28.24
N THR A 4 -4.00 80.82 29.08
CA THR A 4 -3.16 79.62 29.00
C THR A 4 -3.59 78.76 27.80
N PRO A 5 -2.66 78.31 26.92
CA PRO A 5 -3.00 77.39 25.84
C PRO A 5 -3.28 75.98 26.37
N PRO A 6 -4.13 75.18 25.70
CA PRO A 6 -4.45 73.84 26.15
C PRO A 6 -3.28 72.89 25.90
N THR A 7 -2.98 72.08 26.91
CA THR A 7 -2.08 70.92 26.84
C THR A 7 -2.57 69.94 25.78
N PRO A 8 -1.73 69.47 24.84
CA PRO A 8 -2.13 68.41 23.93
C PRO A 8 -2.24 67.10 24.73
N ASN A 9 -3.44 66.52 24.74
CA ASN A 9 -3.65 65.16 25.17
C ASN A 9 -2.77 64.24 24.30
N LEU A 10 -1.70 63.69 24.87
CA LEU A 10 -1.05 62.51 24.33
C LEU A 10 -1.98 61.31 24.52
N SER A 11 -3.03 61.22 23.71
CA SER A 11 -3.59 59.93 23.34
C SER A 11 -2.61 59.31 22.35
N THR A 12 -1.62 58.59 22.87
CA THR A 12 -0.80 57.66 22.10
C THR A 12 -1.74 56.59 21.52
N SER A 13 -2.34 56.88 20.37
CA SER A 13 -2.70 55.86 19.41
C SER A 13 -1.38 55.29 18.89
N ALA A 14 -0.79 54.38 19.67
CA ALA A 14 0.29 53.55 19.18
C ALA A 14 -0.27 52.81 17.95
N VAL A 15 0.02 53.33 16.77
CA VAL A 15 -0.03 52.58 15.52
C VAL A 15 1.03 51.51 15.71
N GLU A 16 0.61 50.39 16.26
CA GLU A 16 1.41 49.21 16.45
C GLU A 16 1.72 48.69 15.04
N TYR A 17 2.81 49.20 14.46
CA TYR A 17 3.32 48.76 13.18
C TYR A 17 3.42 47.23 13.24
N PRO A 18 2.73 46.48 12.36
CA PRO A 18 2.77 45.03 12.40
C PRO A 18 4.24 44.61 12.32
N PRO A 19 4.73 43.75 13.23
CA PRO A 19 6.05 43.17 13.09
C PRO A 19 6.18 42.58 11.68
N ALA A 20 7.19 43.02 10.93
CA ALA A 20 7.43 42.56 9.57
C ALA A 20 7.47 41.01 9.58
N GLY A 21 6.53 40.38 8.87
CA GLY A 21 6.43 38.91 8.79
C GLY A 21 5.11 38.31 9.31
N LEU A 22 4.25 39.05 10.01
CA LEU A 22 2.97 38.53 10.54
C LEU A 22 2.06 37.87 9.48
N GLY A 23 2.06 38.42 8.26
CA GLY A 23 1.29 37.92 7.13
C GLY A 23 1.87 36.64 6.52
N ARG A 24 3.16 36.65 6.18
CA ARG A 24 3.85 35.50 5.54
C ARG A 24 3.92 34.30 6.47
N THR A 25 4.33 34.50 7.72
CA THR A 25 4.36 33.45 8.75
C THR A 25 2.94 32.94 9.03
N GLY A 26 1.93 33.81 9.02
CA GLY A 26 0.53 33.43 9.15
C GLY A 26 0.04 32.48 8.07
N VAL A 27 0.36 32.76 6.80
CA VAL A 27 0.02 31.90 5.67
C VAL A 27 0.69 30.53 5.82
N LEU A 28 1.98 30.50 6.15
CA LEU A 28 2.70 29.23 6.36
C LEU A 28 2.09 28.40 7.50
N ILE A 29 1.76 29.03 8.63
CA ILE A 29 1.09 28.33 9.74
C ILE A 29 -0.29 27.82 9.29
N ALA A 30 -1.06 28.62 8.56
CA ALA A 30 -2.37 28.21 8.07
C ALA A 30 -2.27 27.02 7.11
N CYS A 31 -1.36 27.05 6.14
CA CYS A 31 -1.08 25.93 5.24
C CYS A 31 -0.59 24.69 6.00
N TYR A 32 0.27 24.87 7.01
CA TYR A 32 0.70 23.76 7.86
C TYR A 32 -0.48 23.12 8.63
N LEU A 33 -1.43 23.91 9.13
CA LEU A 33 -2.63 23.40 9.79
C LEU A 33 -3.55 22.66 8.80
N VAL A 34 -3.73 23.18 7.59
CA VAL A 34 -4.43 22.46 6.51
C VAL A 34 -3.74 21.11 6.24
N TYR A 35 -2.41 21.09 6.17
CA TYR A 35 -1.64 19.87 5.93
C TYR A 35 -1.68 18.85 7.08
N SER A 36 -1.47 19.31 8.31
CA SER A 36 -1.35 18.45 9.49
C SER A 36 -2.71 17.97 10.00
N LEU A 37 -3.72 18.82 9.99
CA LEU A 37 -5.05 18.54 10.53
C LEU A 37 -6.09 18.18 9.45
N ARG A 38 -5.77 18.38 8.16
CA ARG A 38 -6.68 18.19 7.02
C ARG A 38 -7.98 19.01 7.11
N VAL A 39 -7.89 20.19 7.72
CA VAL A 39 -8.99 21.16 7.83
C VAL A 39 -9.05 22.07 6.60
N ARG A 40 -10.21 22.68 6.35
CA ARG A 40 -10.39 23.66 5.27
C ARG A 40 -9.61 24.96 5.55
N ALA A 41 -9.21 25.65 4.50
CA ALA A 41 -8.44 26.90 4.57
C ALA A 41 -9.06 27.94 5.51
N ASN A 42 -10.37 28.15 5.41
CA ASN A 42 -11.07 29.15 6.22
C ASN A 42 -11.04 28.83 7.72
N ASP A 43 -11.13 27.56 8.09
CA ASP A 43 -11.05 27.12 9.48
C ASP A 43 -9.61 27.24 10.01
N ALA A 44 -8.62 26.89 9.19
CA ALA A 44 -7.21 27.09 9.53
C ALA A 44 -6.89 28.59 9.75
N ILE A 45 -7.33 29.47 8.85
CA ILE A 45 -7.12 30.92 8.97
C ILE A 45 -7.81 31.46 10.24
N ARG A 46 -9.05 31.02 10.51
CA ARG A 46 -9.78 31.41 11.73
C ARG A 46 -9.02 30.99 12.99
N LEU A 47 -8.47 29.77 13.00
CA LEU A 47 -7.67 29.28 14.12
C LEU A 47 -6.38 30.09 14.30
N VAL A 48 -5.67 30.40 13.22
CA VAL A 48 -4.47 31.24 13.26
C VAL A 48 -4.80 32.62 13.80
N ARG A 49 -5.84 33.29 13.30
CA ARG A 49 -6.25 34.63 13.76
C ARG A 49 -6.68 34.64 15.24
N LYS A 50 -7.33 33.56 15.71
CA LYS A 50 -7.71 33.40 17.11
C LYS A 50 -6.49 33.32 18.05
N LYS A 51 -5.42 32.65 17.62
CA LYS A 51 -4.19 32.47 18.43
C LYS A 51 -3.13 33.55 18.19
N ARG A 52 -3.15 34.18 17.01
CA ARG A 52 -2.23 35.22 16.55
C ARG A 52 -3.05 36.31 15.84
N PRO A 53 -3.61 37.28 16.60
CA PRO A 53 -4.38 38.37 16.03
C PRO A 53 -3.61 39.10 14.92
N ARG A 54 -4.35 39.65 13.96
CA ARG A 54 -3.80 40.37 12.78
C ARG A 54 -2.91 39.54 11.85
N SER A 55 -2.92 38.21 11.93
CA SER A 55 -2.22 37.34 10.97
C SER A 55 -3.13 37.01 9.75
N VAL A 56 -2.54 36.74 8.57
CA VAL A 56 -3.24 36.53 7.28
C VAL A 56 -4.20 37.70 6.98
N GLN A 57 -3.67 38.84 6.56
CA GLN A 57 -4.40 40.11 6.48
C GLN A 57 -5.00 40.38 5.10
N THR A 58 -4.31 39.99 4.01
CA THR A 58 -4.70 40.38 2.65
C THR A 58 -5.53 39.30 1.96
N SER A 59 -6.34 39.70 0.99
CA SER A 59 -7.11 38.77 0.14
C SER A 59 -6.21 37.78 -0.59
N GLY A 60 -5.05 38.23 -1.08
CA GLY A 60 -4.06 37.35 -1.72
C GLY A 60 -3.49 36.28 -0.79
N GLN A 61 -3.29 36.59 0.50
CA GLN A 61 -2.85 35.61 1.49
C GLN A 61 -3.94 34.57 1.78
N ILE A 62 -5.20 34.99 1.89
CA ILE A 62 -6.34 34.08 2.07
C ILE A 62 -6.47 33.16 0.85
N LEU A 63 -6.39 33.72 -0.36
CA LEU A 63 -6.48 32.97 -1.60
C LEU A 63 -5.35 31.93 -1.72
N CYS A 64 -4.13 32.28 -1.31
CA CYS A 64 -3.01 31.34 -1.28
C CYS A 64 -3.31 30.10 -0.42
N VAL A 65 -3.87 30.27 0.79
CA VAL A 65 -4.24 29.15 1.65
C VAL A 65 -5.40 28.34 1.05
N GLN A 66 -6.37 28.99 0.40
CA GLN A 66 -7.48 28.32 -0.29
C GLN A 66 -7.01 27.54 -1.52
N GLN A 67 -6.07 28.06 -2.30
CA GLN A 67 -5.48 27.32 -3.42
C GLN A 67 -4.70 26.10 -2.91
N PHE A 68 -3.96 26.27 -1.80
CA PHE A 68 -3.26 25.17 -1.15
C PHE A 68 -4.23 24.09 -0.64
N ASP A 69 -5.36 24.45 -0.01
CA ASP A 69 -6.36 23.47 0.45
C ASP A 69 -7.01 22.69 -0.71
N HIS A 70 -7.34 23.37 -1.82
CA HIS A 70 -7.93 22.75 -3.01
C HIS A 70 -6.96 21.80 -3.69
N TYR A 71 -5.67 22.12 -3.69
CA TYR A 71 -4.65 21.24 -4.21
C TYR A 71 -4.44 20.02 -3.30
N LEU A 72 -4.25 20.25 -1.99
CA LEU A 72 -3.78 19.23 -1.06
C LEU A 72 -4.87 18.25 -0.64
N LEU A 73 -6.05 18.73 -0.20
CA LEU A 73 -7.05 17.88 0.46
C LEU A 73 -7.52 16.71 -0.44
N PRO A 74 -7.76 16.88 -1.76
CA PRO A 74 -8.07 15.75 -2.64
C PRO A 74 -6.99 14.68 -2.70
N GLN A 75 -5.72 15.03 -2.45
CA GLN A 75 -4.61 14.07 -2.42
C GLN A 75 -4.54 13.27 -1.12
N THR A 76 -5.28 13.69 -0.08
CA THR A 76 -5.26 13.01 1.23
C THR A 76 -6.27 11.86 1.35
N VAL A 77 -7.08 11.63 0.32
CA VAL A 77 -8.09 10.56 0.27
C VAL A 77 -7.41 9.21 0.12
N VAL A 78 -7.54 8.34 1.13
CA VAL A 78 -6.94 7.00 1.20
C VAL A 78 -7.93 5.91 0.82
N PHE A 79 -9.21 6.08 1.13
CA PHE A 79 -10.29 5.14 0.81
C PHE A 79 -11.33 5.76 -0.12
N SER A 80 -11.93 4.94 -0.98
CA SER A 80 -13.02 5.37 -1.87
C SER A 80 -14.26 5.79 -1.07
N THR A 81 -14.69 7.04 -1.24
CA THR A 81 -15.95 7.54 -0.67
C THR A 81 -17.07 7.24 -1.68
N ARG A 82 -17.68 6.05 -1.59
CA ARG A 82 -18.80 5.67 -2.49
C ARG A 82 -20.01 6.61 -2.41
N GLU A 83 -20.13 7.42 -1.36
CA GLU A 83 -21.29 8.29 -1.08
C GLU A 83 -21.23 9.69 -1.74
N SER A 84 -20.10 10.08 -2.35
CA SER A 84 -19.92 11.44 -2.89
C SER A 84 -19.60 11.51 -4.38
N CYS A 85 -19.91 10.47 -5.16
CA CYS A 85 -19.84 10.51 -6.63
C CYS A 85 -20.98 11.38 -7.21
N GLY A 86 -20.97 12.67 -6.87
CA GLY A 86 -21.80 13.71 -7.43
C GLY A 86 -20.95 14.72 -8.21
N LYS A 87 -21.24 14.81 -9.50
CA LYS A 87 -20.92 15.88 -10.48
C LYS A 87 -19.50 16.06 -11.03
N ASP A 88 -18.39 15.75 -10.34
CA ASP A 88 -17.04 15.87 -10.94
C ASP A 88 -16.37 14.53 -11.27
N ARG A 89 -16.68 14.02 -12.47
CA ARG A 89 -16.30 12.67 -12.96
C ARG A 89 -14.79 12.38 -13.02
N LYS A 90 -13.93 13.38 -13.21
CA LYS A 90 -12.46 13.17 -13.35
C LYS A 90 -11.67 13.23 -12.03
N VAL A 91 -12.18 13.95 -11.02
CA VAL A 91 -11.53 14.07 -9.70
C VAL A 91 -11.92 12.90 -8.78
N ALA A 92 -13.00 12.19 -9.12
CA ALA A 92 -13.56 11.07 -8.36
C ALA A 92 -12.99 9.69 -8.70
N GLU A 93 -12.01 9.57 -9.61
CA GLU A 93 -11.47 8.26 -9.97
C GLU A 93 -10.57 7.71 -8.86
N PHE A 94 -10.89 6.53 -8.35
CA PHE A 94 -10.12 5.85 -7.31
C PHE A 94 -9.48 4.59 -7.90
N THR A 95 -8.49 4.74 -8.78
CA THR A 95 -7.69 3.64 -9.35
C THR A 95 -6.37 3.48 -8.58
N LEU A 96 -5.67 2.35 -8.74
CA LEU A 96 -4.36 2.13 -8.12
C LEU A 96 -3.36 3.24 -8.48
N ARG A 97 -3.26 3.56 -9.78
CA ARG A 97 -2.38 4.61 -10.30
C ARG A 97 -2.72 5.99 -9.73
N GLN A 98 -4.01 6.34 -9.68
CA GLN A 98 -4.45 7.60 -9.12
C GLN A 98 -4.17 7.69 -7.61
N HIS A 99 -4.31 6.57 -6.87
CA HIS A 99 -3.93 6.51 -5.46
C HIS A 99 -2.43 6.71 -5.28
N LEU A 100 -1.58 6.03 -6.06
CA LEU A 100 -0.12 6.19 -5.99
C LEU A 100 0.32 7.62 -6.32
N TYR A 101 -0.32 8.25 -7.31
CA TYR A 101 -0.10 9.67 -7.62
C TYR A 101 -0.42 10.58 -6.43
N ARG A 102 -1.59 10.40 -5.80
CA ARG A 102 -2.02 11.17 -4.62
C ARG A 102 -1.09 10.95 -3.42
N GLN A 103 -0.73 9.69 -3.18
CA GLN A 103 0.19 9.29 -2.12
C GLN A 103 1.55 9.98 -2.29
N ARG A 104 2.07 10.06 -3.51
CA ARG A 104 3.34 10.72 -3.79
C ARG A 104 3.32 12.22 -3.48
N ALA A 105 2.18 12.87 -3.69
CA ALA A 105 2.01 14.29 -3.35
C ALA A 105 1.97 14.54 -1.83
N THR A 106 1.69 13.52 -1.01
CA THR A 106 1.49 13.65 0.45
C THR A 106 2.61 13.03 1.29
N LEU A 107 3.35 12.06 0.75
CA LEU A 107 4.53 11.48 1.38
C LEU A 107 5.78 12.28 1.05
N HIS A 108 6.76 12.24 1.96
CA HIS A 108 8.06 12.90 1.79
C HIS A 108 9.21 12.01 2.28
N GLY A 109 10.43 12.35 1.87
CA GLY A 109 11.66 11.78 2.43
C GLY A 109 11.83 10.28 2.16
N LEU A 110 11.99 9.50 3.23
CA LEU A 110 12.17 8.04 3.12
C LEU A 110 10.87 7.33 2.72
N GLU A 111 9.73 7.81 3.22
CA GLU A 111 8.43 7.18 2.95
C GLU A 111 8.02 7.34 1.48
N GLU A 112 8.22 8.52 0.89
CA GLU A 112 7.93 8.76 -0.54
C GLU A 112 8.76 7.84 -1.44
N ARG A 113 10.05 7.66 -1.11
CA ARG A 113 10.94 6.75 -1.84
C ARG A 113 10.48 5.30 -1.71
N ALA A 114 10.19 4.85 -0.48
CA ALA A 114 9.84 3.45 -0.21
C ALA A 114 8.47 3.05 -0.80
N PHE A 115 7.50 3.96 -0.80
CA PHE A 115 6.12 3.69 -1.26
C PHE A 115 5.81 4.33 -2.62
N ARG A 116 6.81 4.50 -3.47
CA ARG A 116 6.62 5.07 -4.81
C ARG A 116 5.72 4.19 -5.69
N GLU A 117 5.91 2.87 -5.61
CA GLU A 117 5.23 1.86 -6.46
C GLU A 117 4.26 0.97 -5.67
N LEU A 118 4.12 1.20 -4.36
CA LEU A 118 3.26 0.40 -3.47
C LEU A 118 2.36 1.28 -2.61
N PRO A 119 1.04 0.98 -2.52
CA PRO A 119 0.14 1.67 -1.58
C PRO A 119 0.58 1.46 -0.13
N LYS A 120 0.91 2.55 0.57
CA LYS A 120 1.35 2.55 1.97
C LYS A 120 0.28 1.97 2.90
N ILE A 121 -1.00 2.18 2.58
CA ILE A 121 -2.12 1.65 3.35
C ILE A 121 -2.15 0.12 3.33
N ILE A 122 -1.91 -0.50 2.17
CA ILE A 122 -1.83 -1.96 2.04
C ILE A 122 -0.64 -2.50 2.83
N TYR A 123 0.50 -1.84 2.72
CA TYR A 123 1.67 -2.19 3.54
C TYR A 123 1.37 -2.14 5.04
N ARG A 124 0.77 -1.04 5.52
CA ARG A 124 0.45 -0.85 6.95
C ARG A 124 -0.50 -1.93 7.48
N LEU A 125 -1.54 -2.28 6.72
CA LEU A 125 -2.51 -3.32 7.09
C LEU A 125 -1.85 -4.71 7.12
N CYS A 126 -1.10 -5.07 6.09
CA CYS A 126 -0.38 -6.35 6.02
C CYS A 126 0.67 -6.48 7.12
N GLU A 127 1.49 -5.46 7.37
CA GLU A 127 2.48 -5.50 8.46
C GLU A 127 1.82 -5.51 9.84
N ARG A 128 0.64 -4.90 10.03
CA ARG A 128 -0.10 -5.02 11.29
C ARG A 128 -0.60 -6.46 11.49
N LEU A 129 -1.22 -7.06 10.46
CA LEU A 129 -1.66 -8.45 10.50
C LEU A 129 -0.50 -9.42 10.82
N LEU A 130 0.68 -9.20 10.22
CA LEU A 130 1.88 -9.99 10.52
C LEU A 130 2.39 -9.76 11.95
N ARG A 131 2.35 -8.53 12.46
CA ARG A 131 2.71 -8.21 13.85
C ARG A 131 1.82 -8.92 14.85
N LEU A 132 0.50 -8.96 14.63
CA LEU A 132 -0.43 -9.71 15.48
C LEU A 132 -0.05 -11.20 15.56
N CYS A 133 0.48 -11.75 14.46
CA CYS A 133 0.91 -13.14 14.40
C CYS A 133 2.36 -13.41 14.82
N GLY A 134 3.11 -12.41 15.28
CA GLY A 134 4.54 -12.57 15.56
C GLY A 134 5.37 -12.93 14.31
N CYS A 135 4.83 -12.67 13.11
CA CYS A 135 5.43 -12.96 11.81
C CYS A 135 6.20 -11.75 11.23
N SER A 136 6.50 -10.74 12.06
CA SER A 136 7.09 -9.49 11.60
C SER A 136 8.55 -9.63 11.15
N GLU A 137 9.32 -10.56 11.72
CA GLU A 137 10.78 -10.65 11.49
C GLU A 137 11.23 -11.90 10.71
N SER A 138 10.30 -12.78 10.35
CA SER A 138 10.62 -14.10 9.85
C SER A 138 10.71 -14.15 8.32
N GLY A 139 11.92 -14.39 7.77
CA GLY A 139 12.08 -14.84 6.38
C GLY A 139 13.19 -14.21 5.54
N GLY A 140 14.18 -13.53 6.12
CA GLY A 140 15.28 -12.91 5.33
C GLY A 140 14.84 -11.77 4.42
N MET A 141 13.59 -11.29 4.57
CA MET A 141 13.00 -10.25 3.75
C MET A 141 12.97 -8.94 4.52
N ASP A 142 13.94 -8.07 4.26
CA ASP A 142 13.96 -6.75 4.88
C ASP A 142 13.07 -5.75 4.12
N LEU A 143 11.80 -5.68 4.52
CA LEU A 143 10.87 -4.64 4.05
C LEU A 143 10.87 -3.41 4.97
N ARG A 144 11.90 -3.22 5.79
CA ARG A 144 12.07 -2.00 6.58
C ARG A 144 12.34 -0.83 5.64
N ILE A 145 11.78 0.32 6.01
CA ILE A 145 11.99 1.57 5.28
C ILE A 145 13.45 2.02 5.49
N ARG A 146 14.30 1.73 4.51
CA ARG A 146 15.71 2.15 4.46
C ARG A 146 15.91 3.24 3.39
N ASN A 147 17.14 3.72 3.24
CA ASN A 147 17.51 4.70 2.21
C ASN A 147 17.24 4.19 0.77
N ARG A 148 17.41 2.88 0.54
CA ARG A 148 17.04 2.24 -0.72
C ARG A 148 15.58 1.75 -0.64
N PRO A 149 14.76 2.00 -1.66
CA PRO A 149 13.40 1.49 -1.70
C PRO A 149 13.39 -0.05 -1.74
N PHE A 150 12.66 -0.68 -0.83
CA PHE A 150 12.64 -2.14 -0.67
C PHE A 150 12.10 -2.86 -1.92
N TYR A 151 11.21 -2.23 -2.70
CA TYR A 151 10.64 -2.84 -3.89
C TYR A 151 11.69 -3.05 -5.00
N LYS A 152 12.86 -2.41 -4.93
CA LYS A 152 13.96 -2.72 -5.87
C LYS A 152 14.55 -4.10 -5.65
N ASN A 153 14.36 -4.67 -4.47
CA ASN A 153 14.75 -6.04 -4.16
C ASN A 153 13.69 -7.06 -4.62
N PHE A 154 12.57 -6.59 -5.18
CA PHE A 154 11.53 -7.48 -5.68
C PHE A 154 12.00 -8.21 -6.93
N LEU A 155 11.56 -9.45 -7.06
CA LEU A 155 11.83 -10.29 -8.22
C LEU A 155 11.35 -9.57 -9.48
N SER A 156 10.12 -9.06 -9.45
CA SER A 156 9.52 -8.32 -10.56
C SER A 156 10.35 -7.11 -11.00
N TYR A 157 10.92 -6.36 -10.04
CA TYR A 157 11.80 -5.24 -10.36
C TYR A 157 13.08 -5.73 -11.04
N LYS A 158 13.74 -6.76 -10.50
CA LYS A 158 14.97 -7.34 -11.07
C LYS A 158 14.76 -7.90 -12.48
N LEU A 159 13.66 -8.63 -12.69
CA LEU A 159 13.35 -9.23 -13.99
C LEU A 159 13.13 -8.16 -15.07
N ARG A 160 12.47 -7.05 -14.74
CA ARG A 160 12.28 -5.93 -15.69
C ARG A 160 13.54 -5.15 -16.03
N GLN A 161 14.57 -5.22 -15.19
CA GLN A 161 15.87 -4.58 -15.47
C GLN A 161 16.80 -5.49 -16.29
N THR A 162 16.48 -6.78 -16.39
CA THR A 162 17.26 -7.73 -17.20
C THR A 162 16.82 -7.59 -18.65
N PRO A 163 17.73 -7.35 -19.62
CA PRO A 163 17.40 -7.45 -21.03
C PRO A 163 16.83 -8.84 -21.31
N LEU A 164 15.74 -8.93 -22.07
CA LEU A 164 15.25 -10.22 -22.56
C LEU A 164 16.44 -10.92 -23.27
N PRO A 165 16.74 -12.20 -22.95
CA PRO A 165 17.69 -12.94 -23.76
C PRO A 165 17.21 -12.88 -25.21
N GLU A 166 18.09 -12.50 -26.15
CA GLU A 166 17.83 -12.68 -27.56
C GLU A 166 17.63 -14.18 -27.80
N HIS A 167 16.38 -14.62 -27.87
CA HIS A 167 16.09 -15.98 -28.31
C HIS A 167 16.39 -16.04 -29.81
N ASN A 168 17.55 -16.58 -30.15
CA ASN A 168 17.80 -17.11 -31.48
C ASN A 168 16.66 -18.10 -31.80
N ALA A 169 16.00 -17.89 -32.93
CA ALA A 169 14.80 -18.62 -33.35
C ALA A 169 15.06 -20.09 -33.76
N ALA A 170 16.05 -20.76 -33.16
CA ALA A 170 16.55 -22.07 -33.61
C ALA A 170 16.27 -23.25 -32.66
N ASP A 171 15.79 -23.04 -31.43
CA ASP A 171 15.57 -24.15 -30.45
C ASP A 171 14.11 -24.58 -30.29
N LEU A 172 13.27 -24.37 -31.32
CA LEU A 172 11.97 -25.03 -31.38
C LEU A 172 12.12 -26.29 -32.23
N LEU A 173 12.28 -27.44 -31.57
CA LEU A 173 11.78 -28.78 -31.93
C LEU A 173 12.44 -29.83 -31.03
N GLU A 174 12.00 -29.94 -29.77
CA GLU A 174 12.11 -31.23 -29.07
C GLU A 174 10.89 -32.08 -29.43
N PRO A 175 11.06 -33.36 -29.83
CA PRO A 175 9.94 -34.23 -30.15
C PRO A 175 9.17 -34.57 -28.88
N ILE A 176 7.84 -34.42 -28.93
CA ILE A 176 6.93 -34.86 -27.89
C ILE A 176 7.05 -36.39 -27.76
N CYS A 177 7.70 -36.87 -26.70
CA CYS A 177 7.61 -38.28 -26.32
C CYS A 177 6.18 -38.58 -25.85
N GLU A 178 5.49 -39.47 -26.57
CA GLU A 178 4.25 -40.09 -26.11
C GLU A 178 4.53 -40.85 -24.81
N LEU A 179 4.04 -40.33 -23.69
CA LEU A 179 4.10 -41.02 -22.40
C LEU A 179 2.88 -41.94 -22.23
N PRO A 180 3.08 -43.13 -21.63
CA PRO A 180 2.07 -44.16 -21.53
C PRO A 180 0.90 -43.73 -20.65
N MET A 181 -0.31 -44.11 -21.06
CA MET A 181 -1.56 -43.86 -20.33
C MET A 181 -1.52 -44.40 -18.90
N VAL A 182 -1.25 -43.50 -17.96
CA VAL A 182 -1.51 -43.64 -16.52
C VAL A 182 -2.58 -42.62 -16.16
N GLY A 183 -3.49 -42.99 -15.25
CA GLY A 183 -4.79 -42.33 -15.03
C GLY A 183 -4.78 -40.81 -15.13
N TRP A 184 -5.57 -40.28 -16.08
CA TRP A 184 -5.75 -38.86 -16.33
C TRP A 184 -6.18 -38.11 -15.06
N ARG A 185 -5.22 -37.49 -14.38
CA ARG A 185 -5.45 -36.32 -13.51
C ARG A 185 -5.00 -35.07 -14.25
N ASP A 186 -5.68 -33.96 -14.00
CA ASP A 186 -5.41 -32.68 -14.69
C ASP A 186 -3.97 -32.22 -14.40
N PRO A 187 -3.11 -32.03 -15.42
CA PRO A 187 -1.72 -31.59 -15.25
C PRO A 187 -1.57 -30.32 -14.40
N ILE A 188 -2.59 -29.45 -14.39
CA ILE A 188 -2.62 -28.23 -13.59
C ILE A 188 -2.74 -28.57 -12.10
N GLU A 189 -3.55 -29.58 -11.75
CA GLU A 189 -3.73 -30.02 -10.36
C GLU A 189 -2.43 -30.64 -9.82
N GLU A 190 -1.74 -31.47 -10.61
CA GLU A 190 -0.43 -32.03 -10.22
C GLU A 190 0.66 -30.95 -10.06
N ASP A 191 0.65 -29.95 -10.93
CA ASP A 191 1.55 -28.80 -10.82
C ASP A 191 1.28 -27.98 -9.55
N ILE A 192 0.00 -27.72 -9.24
CA ILE A 192 -0.39 -27.02 -8.02
C ILE A 192 0.08 -27.81 -6.80
N GLU A 193 -0.16 -29.12 -6.75
CA GLU A 193 0.29 -30.01 -5.66
C GLU A 193 1.83 -30.00 -5.50
N ARG A 194 2.58 -30.12 -6.61
CA ARG A 194 4.06 -30.06 -6.58
C ARG A 194 4.58 -28.72 -6.07
N HIS A 195 4.02 -27.59 -6.52
CA HIS A 195 4.41 -26.27 -6.01
C HIS A 195 4.02 -26.10 -4.54
N LEU A 196 2.90 -26.68 -4.14
CA LEU A 196 2.40 -26.65 -2.77
C LEU A 196 3.34 -27.38 -1.80
N GLU A 197 3.94 -28.49 -2.23
CA GLU A 197 4.99 -29.19 -1.47
C GLU A 197 6.26 -28.35 -1.33
N SER A 198 6.72 -27.71 -2.42
CA SER A 198 7.88 -26.82 -2.41
C SER A 198 7.72 -25.67 -1.39
N VAL A 199 6.50 -25.09 -1.34
CA VAL A 199 6.13 -24.01 -0.42
C VAL A 199 6.04 -24.46 1.06
N SER A 200 5.90 -25.77 1.32
CA SER A 200 5.75 -26.34 2.67
C SER A 200 7.08 -26.61 3.39
N ARG A 201 8.16 -26.95 2.67
CA ARG A 201 9.44 -27.47 3.21
C ARG A 201 10.27 -26.50 4.07
N ILE A 202 9.84 -25.25 4.31
CA ILE A 202 10.66 -24.20 4.97
C ILE A 202 9.95 -23.56 6.19
N THR A 203 9.21 -24.31 7.01
CA THR A 203 8.50 -23.75 8.18
C THR A 203 9.21 -24.05 9.50
N GLY A 204 10.06 -23.12 9.95
CA GLY A 204 10.56 -23.05 11.33
C GLY A 204 9.60 -22.25 12.21
N SER A 205 9.29 -22.80 13.40
CA SER A 205 8.44 -22.19 14.42
C SER A 205 9.28 -21.28 15.33
N THR A 206 8.99 -19.98 15.36
CA THR A 206 9.39 -19.10 16.46
C THR A 206 8.17 -18.30 16.91
N GLY A 207 7.51 -18.80 17.95
CA GLY A 207 6.33 -18.19 18.53
C GLY A 207 6.68 -17.02 19.44
N SER A 208 6.16 -15.85 19.11
CA SER A 208 5.86 -14.76 20.06
C SER A 208 4.76 -13.84 19.48
N GLY A 209 3.73 -14.43 18.86
CA GLY A 209 2.55 -13.70 18.39
C GLY A 209 1.40 -13.82 19.40
N THR A 210 0.61 -12.76 19.58
CA THR A 210 -0.60 -12.78 20.41
C THR A 210 -1.77 -13.49 19.72
N VAL A 211 -1.71 -13.60 18.39
CA VAL A 211 -2.75 -14.19 17.53
C VAL A 211 -2.13 -15.27 16.63
N SER A 212 -2.73 -16.44 16.50
CA SER A 212 -2.26 -17.45 15.54
C SER A 212 -2.46 -16.98 14.09
N ALA A 213 -1.56 -17.34 13.16
CA ALA A 213 -1.75 -17.15 11.72
C ALA A 213 -3.06 -17.76 11.20
N LEU A 214 -3.63 -18.73 11.94
CA LEU A 214 -4.95 -19.29 11.69
C LEU A 214 -6.08 -18.25 11.80
N HIS A 215 -6.01 -17.32 12.74
CA HIS A 215 -7.04 -16.28 12.90
C HIS A 215 -6.96 -15.27 11.75
N VAL A 216 -5.77 -14.96 11.23
CA VAL A 216 -5.62 -14.13 10.02
C VAL A 216 -6.21 -14.86 8.82
N TYR A 217 -5.95 -16.16 8.67
CA TYR A 217 -6.62 -16.98 7.65
C TYR A 217 -8.16 -16.90 7.76
N GLN A 218 -8.71 -17.13 8.95
CA GLN A 218 -10.17 -17.05 9.19
C GLN A 218 -10.72 -15.67 8.84
N ALA A 219 -10.02 -14.60 9.22
CA ALA A 219 -10.40 -13.23 8.90
C ALA A 219 -10.32 -12.92 7.39
N PHE A 220 -9.52 -13.64 6.61
CA PHE A 220 -9.45 -13.47 5.15
C PHE A 220 -10.60 -14.18 4.44
N VAL A 221 -10.93 -15.41 4.86
CA VAL A 221 -12.00 -16.21 4.25
C VAL A 221 -13.40 -15.89 4.79
N LEU A 222 -13.50 -14.95 5.73
CA LEU A 222 -14.77 -14.43 6.24
C LEU A 222 -15.40 -13.47 5.22
N ASP A 223 -16.73 -13.45 5.16
CA ASP A 223 -17.46 -12.42 4.41
C ASP A 223 -17.60 -11.16 5.26
N HIS A 224 -16.85 -10.12 4.91
CA HIS A 224 -16.85 -8.85 5.63
C HIS A 224 -18.22 -8.14 5.62
N ASN A 225 -19.12 -8.51 4.72
CA ASN A 225 -20.49 -7.97 4.71
C ASN A 225 -21.39 -8.63 5.77
N GLU A 226 -21.02 -9.81 6.27
CA GLU A 226 -21.74 -10.56 7.31
C GLU A 226 -21.20 -10.28 8.73
N LEU A 227 -20.28 -9.31 8.88
CA LEU A 227 -19.81 -8.88 10.20
C LEU A 227 -20.96 -8.28 11.02
N SER A 228 -20.83 -8.35 12.35
CA SER A 228 -21.75 -7.68 13.29
C SER A 228 -21.89 -6.19 12.96
N VAL A 229 -23.07 -5.62 13.22
CA VAL A 229 -23.37 -4.21 12.92
C VAL A 229 -22.37 -3.26 13.58
N GLU A 230 -21.90 -3.57 14.79
CA GLU A 230 -20.90 -2.82 15.54
C GLU A 230 -19.56 -2.79 14.80
N LYS A 231 -19.08 -3.95 14.34
CA LYS A 231 -17.85 -4.07 13.55
C LYS A 231 -17.94 -3.33 12.21
N ILE A 232 -19.07 -3.44 11.49
CA ILE A 232 -19.29 -2.72 10.23
C ILE A 232 -19.27 -1.20 10.48
N LYS A 233 -19.94 -0.73 11.53
CA LYS A 233 -19.95 0.70 11.91
C LYS A 233 -18.55 1.19 12.27
N TYR A 234 -17.81 0.41 13.05
CA TYR A 234 -16.45 0.73 13.46
C TYR A 234 -15.47 0.75 12.28
N LEU A 235 -15.55 -0.21 11.37
CA LEU A 235 -14.76 -0.26 10.14
C LEU A 235 -15.02 0.99 9.27
N LYS A 236 -16.30 1.36 9.05
CA LYS A 236 -16.67 2.60 8.35
C LYS A 236 -16.15 3.85 9.06
N GLN A 237 -16.16 3.85 10.40
CA GLN A 237 -15.63 4.96 11.19
C GLN A 237 -14.13 5.11 11.00
N ILE A 238 -13.34 4.03 11.10
CA ILE A 238 -11.89 4.06 10.84
C ILE A 238 -11.62 4.59 9.43
N ARG A 239 -12.32 4.05 8.43
CA ARG A 239 -12.20 4.48 7.02
C ARG A 239 -12.41 5.99 6.85
N ASN A 240 -13.52 6.50 7.40
CA ASN A 240 -13.87 7.91 7.30
C ASN A 240 -12.86 8.78 8.06
N ASP A 241 -12.45 8.35 9.25
CA ASP A 241 -11.43 9.03 10.05
C ASP A 241 -10.09 9.11 9.31
N ILE A 242 -9.65 8.04 8.65
CA ILE A 242 -8.39 8.02 7.88
C ILE A 242 -8.45 8.98 6.69
N ASN A 243 -9.61 9.20 6.08
CA ASN A 243 -9.77 10.22 5.03
C ASN A 243 -9.75 11.63 5.63
N LEU A 244 -10.42 11.84 6.77
CA LEU A 244 -10.62 13.16 7.37
C LEU A 244 -9.44 13.66 8.20
N ARG A 245 -8.65 12.79 8.84
CA ARG A 245 -7.59 13.18 9.77
C ARG A 245 -6.30 12.43 9.47
N ARG A 246 -5.17 13.13 9.62
CA ARG A 246 -3.85 12.55 9.32
C ARG A 246 -3.41 11.50 10.34
N ASP A 247 -3.69 11.75 11.62
CA ASP A 247 -3.32 10.90 12.76
C ASP A 247 -4.17 9.62 12.85
N ALA A 248 -5.37 9.62 12.27
CA ALA A 248 -6.28 8.48 12.29
C ALA A 248 -5.69 7.21 11.64
N ILE A 249 -4.69 7.33 10.77
CA ILE A 249 -3.99 6.16 10.22
C ILE A 249 -3.25 5.35 11.28
N ASN A 250 -2.87 5.97 12.41
CA ASN A 250 -2.23 5.28 13.54
C ASN A 250 -3.19 4.31 14.24
N LYS A 251 -4.51 4.46 14.08
CA LYS A 251 -5.50 3.49 14.59
C LYS A 251 -5.27 2.09 14.05
N ILE A 252 -4.68 1.95 12.85
CA ILE A 252 -4.30 0.65 12.29
C ILE A 252 -3.21 0.00 13.14
N ASP A 253 -2.27 0.79 13.68
CA ASP A 253 -1.18 0.26 14.50
C ASP A 253 -1.67 -0.25 15.87
N ASP A 254 -2.82 0.26 16.34
CA ASP A 254 -3.46 -0.13 17.60
C ASP A 254 -4.53 -1.23 17.42
N GLU A 255 -5.01 -1.48 16.21
CA GLU A 255 -6.12 -2.42 15.95
C GLU A 255 -5.72 -3.88 16.22
N GLU A 256 -6.50 -4.59 17.04
CA GLU A 256 -6.20 -5.96 17.47
C GLU A 256 -7.07 -7.02 16.78
N ASP A 257 -8.22 -6.65 16.21
CA ASP A 257 -9.11 -7.60 15.52
C ASP A 257 -8.65 -7.82 14.05
N PRO A 258 -8.18 -9.03 13.69
CA PRO A 258 -7.78 -9.33 12.32
C PRO A 258 -8.90 -9.15 11.30
N SER A 259 -10.17 -9.27 11.72
CA SER A 259 -11.35 -9.14 10.86
C SER A 259 -11.60 -7.67 10.45
N ILE A 260 -11.24 -6.72 11.32
CA ILE A 260 -11.30 -5.28 10.99
C ILE A 260 -10.17 -4.94 10.02
N LEU A 261 -8.96 -5.42 10.28
CA LEU A 261 -7.80 -5.19 9.41
C LEU A 261 -7.95 -5.81 8.01
N SER A 262 -8.40 -7.06 7.92
CA SER A 262 -8.69 -7.69 6.64
C SER A 262 -9.88 -7.04 5.94
N GLY A 263 -10.88 -6.57 6.70
CA GLY A 263 -12.00 -5.81 6.15
C GLY A 263 -11.56 -4.50 5.50
N LEU A 264 -10.69 -3.73 6.15
CA LEU A 264 -10.11 -2.51 5.57
C LEU A 264 -9.24 -2.82 4.34
N LEU A 265 -8.48 -3.92 4.37
CA LEU A 265 -7.65 -4.37 3.25
C LEU A 265 -8.51 -4.65 2.01
N PHE A 266 -9.57 -5.44 2.18
CA PHE A 266 -10.46 -5.78 1.07
C PHE A 266 -11.37 -4.64 0.65
N GLU A 267 -11.81 -3.78 1.58
CA GLU A 267 -12.54 -2.56 1.23
C GLU A 267 -11.69 -1.65 0.34
N TRP A 268 -10.38 -1.56 0.60
CA TRP A 268 -9.48 -0.78 -0.25
C TRP A 268 -9.33 -1.40 -1.64
N LEU A 269 -9.01 -2.70 -1.73
CA LEU A 269 -8.78 -3.40 -3.01
C LEU A 269 -10.04 -3.43 -3.88
N GLU A 270 -11.18 -3.74 -3.28
CA GLU A 270 -12.48 -3.84 -3.95
C GLU A 270 -13.19 -2.47 -4.07
N GLY A 271 -12.61 -1.43 -3.49
CA GLY A 271 -13.05 -0.05 -3.60
C GLY A 271 -12.44 0.68 -4.80
N LEU A 272 -11.46 0.06 -5.46
CA LEU A 272 -10.87 0.57 -6.69
C LEU A 272 -11.93 0.67 -7.80
N LYS A 273 -11.81 1.69 -8.66
CA LYS A 273 -12.71 1.89 -9.81
C LYS A 273 -12.57 0.79 -10.87
N GLN A 274 -11.37 0.24 -10.99
CA GLN A 274 -11.02 -0.85 -11.91
C GLN A 274 -10.19 -1.88 -11.14
N PRO A 275 -10.22 -3.16 -11.55
CA PRO A 275 -9.39 -4.20 -10.94
C PRO A 275 -7.90 -3.89 -11.12
N VAL A 276 -7.09 -4.47 -10.23
CA VAL A 276 -5.62 -4.48 -10.35
C VAL A 276 -5.18 -5.45 -11.44
N LEU A 277 -5.89 -6.57 -11.57
CA LEU A 277 -5.71 -7.55 -12.64
C LEU A 277 -6.94 -7.49 -13.54
N ASP A 278 -6.82 -6.79 -14.65
CA ASP A 278 -7.93 -6.67 -15.59
C ASP A 278 -8.08 -7.91 -16.49
N ARG A 279 -9.00 -7.85 -17.46
CA ARG A 279 -9.28 -8.99 -18.33
C ARG A 279 -8.09 -9.36 -19.22
N ASP A 280 -7.31 -8.37 -19.65
CA ASP A 280 -6.16 -8.57 -20.53
C ASP A 280 -4.99 -9.13 -19.73
N ASP A 281 -4.79 -8.65 -18.50
CA ASP A 281 -3.83 -9.20 -17.54
C ASP A 281 -4.12 -10.68 -17.24
N LEU A 282 -5.38 -11.02 -16.95
CA LEU A 282 -5.81 -12.40 -16.69
C LEU A 282 -5.59 -13.28 -17.93
N ALA A 283 -5.89 -12.79 -19.13
CA ALA A 283 -5.64 -13.52 -20.37
C ALA A 283 -4.14 -13.74 -20.61
N ALA A 284 -3.31 -12.74 -20.34
CA ALA A 284 -1.85 -12.82 -20.46
C ALA A 284 -1.24 -13.84 -19.50
N ILE A 285 -1.78 -13.94 -18.28
CA ILE A 285 -1.39 -14.96 -17.28
C ILE A 285 -1.84 -16.34 -17.73
N VAL A 286 -3.11 -16.52 -18.11
CA VAL A 286 -3.64 -17.84 -18.51
C VAL A 286 -2.90 -18.41 -19.72
N GLY A 287 -2.54 -17.57 -20.69
CA GLY A 287 -1.82 -18.03 -21.88
C GLY A 287 -0.36 -18.44 -21.64
N ARG A 288 0.23 -18.11 -20.48
CA ARG A 288 1.68 -18.25 -20.22
C ARG A 288 2.00 -18.62 -18.76
N ALA A 289 1.09 -19.25 -18.04
CA ALA A 289 1.17 -19.44 -16.58
C ALA A 289 2.45 -20.17 -16.13
N GLU A 290 3.06 -20.98 -17.01
CA GLU A 290 4.31 -21.68 -16.74
C GLU A 290 5.54 -20.77 -16.69
N ASN A 291 5.52 -19.64 -17.43
CA ASN A 291 6.65 -18.72 -17.55
C ASN A 291 6.40 -17.43 -16.74
N VAL A 292 6.84 -17.47 -15.48
CA VAL A 292 6.72 -16.35 -14.54
C VAL A 292 7.34 -15.06 -15.09
N HIS A 293 8.50 -15.16 -15.77
CA HIS A 293 9.20 -14.00 -16.31
C HIS A 293 8.34 -13.25 -17.33
N THR A 294 7.78 -13.97 -18.29
CA THR A 294 6.97 -13.36 -19.36
C THR A 294 5.70 -12.73 -18.81
N CYS A 295 5.01 -13.37 -17.85
CA CYS A 295 3.86 -12.78 -17.17
C CYS A 295 4.23 -11.53 -16.39
N VAL A 296 5.34 -11.56 -15.64
CA VAL A 296 5.84 -10.41 -14.87
C VAL A 296 6.11 -9.21 -15.77
N VAL A 297 6.75 -9.41 -16.93
CA VAL A 297 7.06 -8.31 -17.86
C VAL A 297 5.80 -7.79 -18.57
N ALA A 298 4.84 -8.66 -18.88
CA ALA A 298 3.60 -8.30 -19.55
C ALA A 298 2.67 -7.42 -18.70
N LEU A 299 2.62 -7.65 -17.39
CA LEU A 299 1.82 -6.86 -16.47
C LEU A 299 2.39 -5.43 -16.33
N GLN A 300 1.62 -4.52 -15.76
CA GLN A 300 2.11 -3.18 -15.45
C GLN A 300 2.94 -3.17 -14.16
N SER A 301 3.83 -2.19 -14.00
CA SER A 301 4.79 -2.15 -12.89
C SER A 301 4.13 -2.06 -11.52
N GLU A 302 3.12 -1.21 -11.38
CA GLU A 302 2.38 -0.96 -10.15
C GLU A 302 1.54 -2.19 -9.75
N ASP A 303 0.94 -2.84 -10.74
CA ASP A 303 0.07 -4.01 -10.56
C ASP A 303 0.89 -5.23 -10.11
N ILE A 304 2.04 -5.52 -10.77
CA ILE A 304 2.91 -6.63 -10.36
C ILE A 304 3.63 -6.36 -9.03
N THR A 305 3.97 -5.10 -8.73
CA THR A 305 4.61 -4.75 -7.45
C THR A 305 3.65 -4.96 -6.29
N LEU A 306 2.38 -4.57 -6.45
CA LEU A 306 1.33 -4.83 -5.47
C LEU A 306 1.08 -6.34 -5.31
N LEU A 307 0.96 -7.08 -6.42
CA LEU A 307 0.77 -8.52 -6.40
C LEU A 307 1.94 -9.21 -5.67
N GLU A 308 3.18 -8.91 -6.05
CA GLU A 308 4.36 -9.49 -5.40
C GLU A 308 4.40 -9.17 -3.91
N TYR A 309 4.09 -7.94 -3.49
CA TYR A 309 4.02 -7.59 -2.06
C TYR A 309 2.99 -8.45 -1.31
N LEU A 310 1.82 -8.68 -1.89
CA LEU A 310 0.78 -9.52 -1.29
C LEU A 310 1.21 -10.99 -1.22
N LEU A 311 1.89 -11.53 -2.24
CA LEU A 311 2.46 -12.88 -2.19
C LEU A 311 3.53 -13.00 -1.12
N ARG A 312 4.39 -11.98 -0.99
CA ARG A 312 5.40 -11.85 0.06
C ARG A 312 4.77 -11.82 1.46
N PHE A 313 3.63 -11.16 1.62
CA PHE A 313 2.82 -11.22 2.85
C PHE A 313 2.33 -12.65 3.14
N VAL A 314 1.79 -13.37 2.14
CA VAL A 314 1.32 -14.76 2.31
C VAL A 314 2.47 -15.70 2.68
N ILE A 315 3.67 -15.51 2.11
CA ILE A 315 4.88 -16.28 2.45
C ILE A 315 5.24 -16.13 3.94
N ARG A 316 5.07 -14.93 4.50
CA ARG A 316 5.39 -14.60 5.90
C ARG A 316 4.34 -15.10 6.90
N LEU A 317 3.13 -15.44 6.48
CA LEU A 317 2.11 -16.04 7.35
C LEU A 317 2.51 -17.48 7.74
N ARG A 318 3.18 -17.61 8.89
CA ARG A 318 3.69 -18.88 9.41
C ARG A 318 3.45 -19.00 10.93
N PRO A 319 3.11 -20.19 11.43
CA PRO A 319 2.82 -21.42 10.70
C PRO A 319 1.43 -21.38 10.05
N LEU A 320 1.34 -21.71 8.76
CA LEU A 320 0.06 -21.84 8.05
C LEU A 320 0.13 -22.99 7.04
N ALA A 321 -0.85 -23.87 7.10
CA ALA A 321 -0.93 -25.02 6.20
C ALA A 321 -1.14 -24.59 4.75
N SER A 322 -0.58 -25.38 3.84
CA SER A 322 -0.62 -25.16 2.40
C SER A 322 -2.03 -24.89 1.82
N PRO A 323 -3.08 -25.70 2.10
CA PRO A 323 -4.42 -25.41 1.60
C PRO A 323 -4.98 -24.05 2.04
N LYS A 324 -4.68 -23.65 3.29
CA LYS A 324 -5.11 -22.35 3.83
C LYS A 324 -4.40 -21.17 3.15
N ARG A 325 -3.17 -21.35 2.68
CA ARG A 325 -2.48 -20.34 1.84
C ARG A 325 -3.17 -20.20 0.49
N VAL A 326 -3.55 -21.31 -0.14
CA VAL A 326 -4.28 -21.30 -1.42
C VAL A 326 -5.61 -20.56 -1.30
N ASP A 327 -6.37 -20.79 -0.22
CA ASP A 327 -7.60 -20.05 0.06
C ASP A 327 -7.36 -18.54 0.19
N ILE A 328 -6.28 -18.12 0.87
CA ILE A 328 -5.88 -16.70 0.95
C ILE A 328 -5.55 -16.15 -0.44
N LEU A 329 -4.82 -16.90 -1.26
CA LEU A 329 -4.51 -16.50 -2.64
C LEU A 329 -5.78 -16.37 -3.48
N LYS A 330 -6.72 -17.30 -3.38
CA LYS A 330 -8.04 -17.23 -4.03
C LYS A 330 -8.82 -15.99 -3.60
N ARG A 331 -8.80 -15.67 -2.29
CA ARG A 331 -9.47 -14.48 -1.76
C ARG A 331 -8.84 -13.19 -2.27
N LEU A 332 -7.51 -13.12 -2.32
CA LEU A 332 -6.77 -11.99 -2.87
C LEU A 332 -7.04 -11.83 -4.37
N LEU A 333 -6.99 -12.93 -5.14
CA LEU A 333 -7.32 -12.94 -6.57
C LEU A 333 -8.73 -12.39 -6.81
N ALA A 334 -9.72 -12.81 -6.03
CA ALA A 334 -11.08 -12.31 -6.12
C ALA A 334 -11.14 -10.76 -6.03
N SER A 335 -10.45 -10.18 -5.04
CA SER A 335 -10.38 -8.73 -4.87
C SER A 335 -9.51 -8.01 -5.90
N LEU A 336 -8.42 -8.63 -6.37
CA LEU A 336 -7.54 -8.04 -7.37
C LEU A 336 -8.19 -8.02 -8.77
N ALA A 337 -9.03 -9.01 -9.08
CA ALA A 337 -9.75 -9.13 -10.35
C ALA A 337 -11.17 -8.53 -10.34
N HIS A 338 -11.65 -8.03 -9.18
CA HIS A 338 -13.06 -7.62 -8.98
C HIS A 338 -14.07 -8.70 -9.42
N GLN A 339 -13.78 -9.94 -9.03
CA GLN A 339 -14.59 -11.11 -9.34
C GLN A 339 -14.80 -11.96 -8.09
N THR A 340 -15.77 -12.86 -8.13
CA THR A 340 -16.02 -13.80 -7.02
C THR A 340 -15.35 -15.15 -7.30
N VAL A 341 -14.77 -15.75 -6.25
CA VAL A 341 -14.06 -17.03 -6.32
C VAL A 341 -14.63 -17.99 -5.27
N ALA A 342 -14.73 -19.28 -5.61
CA ALA A 342 -15.19 -20.31 -4.68
C ALA A 342 -14.09 -20.69 -3.67
N ILE A 343 -14.37 -20.50 -2.38
CA ILE A 343 -13.48 -20.76 -1.24
C ILE A 343 -14.32 -21.46 -0.18
N GLY A 344 -13.95 -22.69 0.21
CA GLY A 344 -14.67 -23.44 1.24
C GLY A 344 -16.17 -23.61 0.98
N GLY A 345 -16.58 -23.75 -0.29
CA GLY A 345 -17.98 -23.90 -0.69
C GLY A 345 -18.80 -22.60 -0.79
N ARG A 346 -18.19 -21.44 -0.53
CA ARG A 346 -18.81 -20.11 -0.67
C ARG A 346 -18.12 -19.29 -1.76
N CYS A 347 -18.86 -18.43 -2.46
CA CYS A 347 -18.26 -17.50 -3.43
C CYS A 347 -17.97 -16.16 -2.75
N LEU A 348 -16.70 -15.77 -2.67
CA LEU A 348 -16.26 -14.54 -1.99
C LEU A 348 -15.51 -13.62 -2.97
N PRO A 349 -15.59 -12.29 -2.78
CA PRO A 349 -16.47 -11.59 -1.84
C PRO A 349 -17.95 -11.65 -2.27
N THR A 350 -18.89 -11.58 -1.34
CA THR A 350 -20.33 -11.52 -1.65
C THR A 350 -20.71 -10.11 -2.08
N LYS A 351 -20.29 -9.71 -3.29
CA LYS A 351 -20.63 -8.42 -3.89
C LYS A 351 -21.50 -8.61 -5.13
N ARG A 352 -22.63 -7.91 -5.17
CA ARG A 352 -23.62 -7.99 -6.26
C ARG A 352 -23.04 -7.60 -7.63
N ASP A 353 -22.04 -6.72 -7.64
CA ASP A 353 -21.46 -6.18 -8.87
C ASP A 353 -20.32 -7.04 -9.43
N PHE A 354 -19.91 -8.11 -8.73
CA PHE A 354 -18.76 -8.93 -9.12
C PHE A 354 -19.21 -10.21 -9.83
N SER A 355 -18.70 -10.41 -11.05
CA SER A 355 -18.94 -11.65 -11.80
C SER A 355 -18.13 -12.81 -11.21
N LYS A 356 -18.63 -14.04 -11.35
CA LYS A 356 -17.90 -15.25 -10.94
C LYS A 356 -16.72 -15.50 -11.88
N LEU A 357 -15.53 -15.67 -11.32
CA LEU A 357 -14.34 -16.08 -12.06
C LEU A 357 -14.48 -17.55 -12.48
N ARG A 358 -14.16 -17.84 -13.74
CA ARG A 358 -14.19 -19.23 -14.27
C ARG A 358 -13.13 -20.07 -13.56
N GLU A 359 -13.48 -21.31 -13.26
CA GLU A 359 -12.62 -22.23 -12.49
C GLU A 359 -11.27 -22.48 -13.16
N GLY A 360 -11.24 -22.75 -14.47
CA GLY A 360 -9.98 -22.90 -15.21
C GLY A 360 -9.09 -21.66 -15.17
N THR A 361 -9.67 -20.46 -15.30
CA THR A 361 -8.92 -19.20 -15.16
C THR A 361 -8.40 -19.02 -13.74
N CYS A 362 -9.23 -19.30 -12.73
CA CYS A 362 -8.82 -19.26 -11.33
C CYS A 362 -7.63 -20.20 -11.08
N ASN A 363 -7.69 -21.45 -11.54
CA ASN A 363 -6.63 -22.43 -11.33
C ASN A 363 -5.31 -22.00 -11.99
N GLN A 364 -5.37 -21.49 -13.23
CA GLN A 364 -4.18 -21.01 -13.93
C GLN A 364 -3.52 -19.81 -13.24
N VAL A 365 -4.33 -18.85 -12.78
CA VAL A 365 -3.80 -17.67 -12.07
C VAL A 365 -3.23 -18.05 -10.70
N ILE A 366 -3.87 -18.99 -9.99
CA ILE A 366 -3.34 -19.53 -8.72
C ILE A 366 -2.02 -20.30 -8.97
N ASN A 367 -1.93 -21.12 -10.03
CA ASN A 367 -0.69 -21.80 -10.40
C ASN A 367 0.44 -20.78 -10.68
N PHE A 368 0.15 -19.71 -11.43
CA PHE A 368 1.09 -18.61 -11.63
C PHE A 368 1.53 -17.96 -10.30
N MET A 369 0.59 -17.65 -9.40
CA MET A 369 0.93 -17.08 -8.07
C MET A 369 1.81 -18.02 -7.24
N LEU A 370 1.54 -19.33 -7.27
CA LEU A 370 2.35 -20.34 -6.56
C LEU A 370 3.75 -20.47 -7.15
N ARG A 371 3.89 -20.49 -8.48
CA ARG A 371 5.18 -20.45 -9.18
C ARG A 371 5.96 -19.18 -8.84
N MET A 372 5.28 -18.03 -8.82
CA MET A 372 5.89 -16.76 -8.42
C MET A 372 6.35 -16.80 -6.96
N ILE A 373 5.58 -17.39 -6.05
CA ILE A 373 6.00 -17.63 -4.65
C ILE A 373 7.27 -18.48 -4.60
N ALA A 374 7.35 -19.57 -5.37
CA ALA A 374 8.52 -20.42 -5.41
C ALA A 374 9.77 -19.65 -5.90
N GLU A 375 9.63 -18.83 -6.94
CA GLU A 375 10.72 -17.98 -7.44
C GLU A 375 11.13 -16.89 -6.45
N ILE A 376 10.17 -16.26 -5.75
CA ILE A 376 10.45 -15.31 -4.67
C ILE A 376 11.26 -15.99 -3.57
N GLN A 377 10.88 -17.21 -3.18
CA GLN A 377 11.59 -17.98 -2.14
C GLN A 377 13.02 -18.33 -2.58
N LYS A 378 13.22 -18.76 -3.84
CA LYS A 378 14.56 -19.00 -4.41
C LYS A 378 15.41 -17.72 -4.39
N ASP A 379 14.84 -16.57 -4.77
CA ASP A 379 15.55 -15.28 -4.76
C ASP A 379 15.92 -14.83 -3.34
N THR A 380 15.07 -15.10 -2.34
CA THR A 380 15.37 -14.78 -0.93
C THR A 380 16.43 -15.67 -0.28
N VAL A 381 16.63 -16.89 -0.79
CA VAL A 381 17.64 -17.83 -0.27
C VAL A 381 19.03 -17.58 -0.87
N LYS A 382 19.12 -16.94 -2.04
CA LYS A 382 20.41 -16.52 -2.60
C LYS A 382 21.00 -15.45 -1.67
N PRO A 383 22.15 -15.68 -1.00
CA PRO A 383 22.80 -14.64 -0.22
C PRO A 383 23.05 -13.46 -1.16
N GLY A 384 22.40 -12.33 -0.87
CA GLY A 384 22.52 -11.15 -1.69
C GLY A 384 23.98 -10.69 -1.70
N ARG A 385 24.51 -10.35 -2.89
CA ARG A 385 25.76 -9.58 -3.00
C ARG A 385 25.73 -8.29 -2.14
N ASP A 386 24.54 -7.81 -1.78
CA ASP A 386 24.35 -6.64 -0.93
C ASP A 386 24.84 -6.80 0.52
N ASP A 387 24.99 -8.03 1.06
CA ASP A 387 25.65 -8.22 2.37
C ASP A 387 27.17 -8.06 2.29
N VAL A 388 27.74 -8.12 1.09
CA VAL A 388 29.19 -7.94 0.85
C VAL A 388 29.56 -6.45 0.71
N ASP A 389 28.58 -5.59 0.38
CA ASP A 389 28.78 -4.15 0.21
C ASP A 389 28.67 -3.34 1.50
N VAL A 390 28.48 -3.98 2.66
CA VAL A 390 28.68 -3.36 3.97
C VAL A 390 30.13 -3.58 4.44
N VAL A 391 31.11 -3.30 3.57
CA VAL A 391 32.42 -2.91 4.07
C VAL A 391 32.25 -1.50 4.61
N VAL A 392 32.02 -1.40 5.93
CA VAL A 392 32.23 -0.15 6.67
C VAL A 392 33.61 0.35 6.25
N PRO A 393 33.72 1.53 5.60
CA PRO A 393 35.04 2.08 5.33
C PRO A 393 35.70 2.24 6.69
N LEU A 394 36.77 1.48 6.96
CA LEU A 394 37.62 1.74 8.10
C LEU A 394 37.96 3.22 8.02
N ARG A 395 37.45 4.01 8.98
CA ARG A 395 37.79 5.42 9.11
C ARG A 395 39.31 5.47 9.23
N ARG A 396 40.00 5.79 8.13
CA ARG A 396 41.37 6.24 8.20
C ARG A 396 41.34 7.58 8.92
N MET A 397 41.49 7.52 10.24
CA MET A 397 41.79 8.67 11.08
C MET A 397 43.06 9.30 10.50
N LYS A 398 42.91 10.42 9.79
CA LYS A 398 44.05 11.27 9.44
C LYS A 398 44.49 11.95 10.74
N PRO A 399 45.76 11.82 11.16
CA PRO A 399 46.24 12.51 12.34
C PRO A 399 46.16 14.02 12.10
N ILE A 400 45.52 14.71 13.03
CA ILE A 400 45.44 16.17 13.10
C ILE A 400 46.87 16.69 13.24
N LYS A 401 47.38 17.39 12.23
CA LYS A 401 48.62 18.15 12.35
C LYS A 401 48.32 19.36 13.23
N ALA A 402 48.92 19.37 14.42
CA ALA A 402 48.98 20.54 15.30
C ALA A 402 49.50 21.75 14.51
N TRP A 403 48.77 22.85 14.58
CA TRP A 403 49.25 24.15 14.12
C TRP A 403 50.35 24.63 15.06
N LYS A 404 51.50 24.97 14.50
CA LYS A 404 52.54 25.80 15.12
C LYS A 404 52.58 27.12 14.37
#